data_AF-A0A0F3KUD0-F1
#
_entry.id   AF-A0A0F3KUD0-F1
#
_cell.length_a   1.000
_cell.length_b   1.000
_cell.length_c   1.000
_cell.angle_alpha   90.00
_cell.angle_beta   90.00
_cell.angle_gamma   90.00
#
_symmetry.space_group_name_H-M   'P 1'
#
loop_
_entity.id
_entity.type
_entity.pdbx_description
1 polymer ?
#
loop_
_entity_poly.entity_id
_entity_poly.type
_entity_poly.pdbx_seq_one_letter_code
_entity_poly.pdbx_strand_id
1 'polypeptide(L)'
;MNVRAWRAAMLFLACMVVRSEPVNPDLQKCQAWLGAFFGDSTTARDEAFKSYDMESQYQIVMCGNQVLHPPAMELATLFAGQGAAVVPLLKAKLSRADDDLTIRDIVYVFSEMKRLHAYDPAGDAELSMLMARKVDGMHYNGWKTLVQADLNEMRSNAR
;
A
#
# COMPACT_ATOMS: atom_id res chain seq x y z
N MET A 1 -39.67 -10.56 -58.63
CA MET A 1 -40.67 -10.28 -57.57
C MET A 1 -41.01 -11.63 -56.94
N ASN A 2 -40.98 -11.86 -55.62
CA ASN A 2 -41.07 -10.93 -54.50
C ASN A 2 -39.94 -11.13 -53.46
N VAL A 3 -39.76 -10.19 -52.51
CA VAL A 3 -38.60 -10.11 -51.59
C VAL A 3 -39.09 -10.05 -50.13
N ARG A 4 -38.22 -10.40 -49.15
CA ARG A 4 -38.46 -10.47 -47.68
C ARG A 4 -39.16 -11.79 -47.29
N ALA A 5 -38.98 -12.41 -46.12
CA ALA A 5 -38.26 -12.08 -44.89
C ALA A 5 -37.61 -13.39 -44.34
N TRP A 6 -36.61 -13.42 -43.43
CA TRP A 6 -35.86 -12.38 -42.71
C TRP A 6 -34.45 -12.95 -42.36
N ARG A 7 -33.67 -12.27 -41.48
CA ARG A 7 -32.41 -12.80 -40.92
C ARG A 7 -32.61 -13.18 -39.45
N ALA A 8 -32.25 -14.39 -39.03
CA ALA A 8 -32.10 -14.73 -37.62
C ALA A 8 -30.74 -14.19 -37.14
N ALA A 9 -30.76 -13.18 -36.27
CA ALA A 9 -29.55 -12.57 -35.75
C ALA A 9 -28.89 -13.47 -34.69
N MET A 10 -27.70 -13.99 -34.98
CA MET A 10 -26.78 -14.49 -33.94
C MET A 10 -26.21 -13.29 -33.17
N LEU A 11 -26.99 -12.75 -32.24
CA LEU A 11 -26.47 -11.89 -31.19
C LEU A 11 -25.63 -12.75 -30.26
N PHE A 12 -24.31 -12.75 -30.48
CA PHE A 12 -23.37 -13.26 -29.50
C PHE A 12 -23.53 -12.47 -28.21
N LEU A 13 -24.02 -13.16 -27.18
CA LEU A 13 -24.08 -12.65 -25.82
C LEU A 13 -22.63 -12.56 -25.30
N ALA A 14 -21.97 -11.43 -25.56
CA ALA A 14 -20.69 -11.12 -24.96
C ALA A 14 -20.91 -10.96 -23.45
N CYS A 15 -20.69 -12.04 -22.69
CA CYS A 15 -20.63 -11.97 -21.24
C CYS A 15 -19.63 -10.88 -20.85
N MET A 16 -20.13 -9.81 -20.25
CA MET A 16 -19.30 -8.83 -19.56
C MET A 16 -18.64 -9.56 -18.40
N VAL A 17 -17.44 -10.13 -18.64
CA VAL A 17 -16.54 -10.50 -17.57
C VAL A 17 -16.06 -9.19 -16.96
N VAL A 18 -16.84 -8.69 -16.01
CA VAL A 18 -16.38 -7.70 -15.06
C VAL A 18 -15.22 -8.36 -14.33
N ARG A 19 -14.00 -8.05 -14.76
CA ARG A 19 -12.80 -8.32 -13.98
C ARG A 19 -12.91 -7.44 -12.75
N SER A 20 -13.46 -8.00 -11.68
CA SER A 20 -13.24 -7.47 -10.34
C SER A 20 -11.73 -7.44 -10.15
N GLU A 21 -11.16 -6.25 -9.96
CA GLU A 21 -9.78 -6.13 -9.52
C GLU A 21 -9.61 -6.93 -8.23
N PRO A 22 -8.49 -7.65 -8.04
CA PRO A 22 -8.29 -8.43 -6.83
C PRO A 22 -8.33 -7.47 -5.63
N VAL A 23 -9.29 -7.68 -4.73
CA VAL A 23 -9.43 -6.86 -3.51
C VAL A 23 -8.13 -6.98 -2.74
N ASN A 24 -7.42 -5.86 -2.56
CA ASN A 24 -6.19 -5.80 -1.78
C ASN A 24 -6.46 -6.44 -0.40
N PRO A 25 -5.79 -7.55 -0.05
CA PRO A 25 -6.07 -8.27 1.20
C PRO A 25 -5.83 -7.39 2.43
N ASP A 26 -4.93 -6.42 2.32
CA ASP A 26 -4.56 -5.53 3.41
C ASP A 26 -5.62 -4.45 3.69
N LEU A 27 -6.55 -4.22 2.74
CA LEU A 27 -7.69 -3.32 2.89
C LEU A 27 -8.99 -4.01 3.32
N GLN A 28 -9.04 -5.35 3.44
CA GLN A 28 -10.29 -6.09 3.74
C GLN A 28 -10.98 -5.65 5.04
N LYS A 29 -10.21 -5.22 6.05
CA LYS A 29 -10.76 -4.70 7.32
C LYS A 29 -10.98 -3.18 7.34
N CYS A 30 -10.64 -2.44 6.29
CA CYS A 30 -10.64 -0.97 6.31
C CYS A 30 -12.02 -0.39 6.67
N GLN A 31 -13.12 -1.00 6.19
CA GLN A 31 -14.48 -0.58 6.55
C GLN A 31 -14.77 -0.65 8.06
N ALA A 32 -14.13 -1.55 8.81
CA ALA A 32 -14.26 -1.61 10.27
C ALA A 32 -13.46 -0.48 10.96
N TRP A 33 -12.27 -0.16 10.44
CA TRP A 33 -11.42 0.91 10.97
C TRP A 33 -12.00 2.31 10.75
N LEU A 34 -12.65 2.56 9.61
CA LEU A 34 -13.20 3.89 9.28
C LEU A 34 -14.16 4.45 10.34
N GLY A 35 -15.00 3.60 10.93
CA GLY A 35 -15.90 4.00 12.02
C GLY A 35 -15.26 3.91 13.41
N ALA A 36 -14.62 2.77 13.72
CA ALA A 36 -14.21 2.43 15.08
C ALA A 36 -12.85 3.00 15.51
N PHE A 37 -12.01 3.43 14.56
CA PHE A 37 -10.69 4.00 14.85
C PHE A 37 -10.56 5.42 14.28
N PHE A 38 -10.94 5.65 13.02
CA PHE A 38 -10.80 6.97 12.39
C PHE A 38 -11.87 7.98 12.83
N GLY A 39 -12.92 7.55 13.53
CA GLY A 39 -13.89 8.45 14.17
C GLY A 39 -13.37 9.17 15.43
N ASP A 40 -12.28 8.69 16.02
CA ASP A 40 -11.68 9.28 17.22
C ASP A 40 -10.74 10.46 16.91
N SER A 41 -10.47 11.27 17.94
CA SER A 41 -9.48 12.35 17.89
C SER A 41 -8.06 11.82 17.68
N THR A 42 -7.20 12.57 16.99
CA THR A 42 -5.83 12.14 16.66
C THR A 42 -5.06 11.63 17.89
N THR A 43 -5.15 12.32 19.04
CA THR A 43 -4.49 11.88 20.27
C THR A 43 -4.99 10.51 20.76
N ALA A 44 -6.31 10.28 20.75
CA ALA A 44 -6.88 8.98 21.12
C ALA A 44 -6.48 7.89 20.12
N ARG A 45 -6.43 8.21 18.82
CA ARG A 45 -5.93 7.30 17.78
C ARG A 45 -4.46 6.93 17.99
N ASP A 46 -3.59 7.89 18.29
CA ASP A 46 -2.15 7.66 18.49
C ASP A 46 -1.87 6.81 19.74
N GLU A 47 -2.72 6.87 20.75
CA GLU A 47 -2.67 6.01 21.94
C GLU A 47 -3.23 4.62 21.63
N ALA A 48 -4.41 4.53 21.03
CA ALA A 48 -5.03 3.27 20.62
C ALA A 48 -4.17 2.49 19.61
N PHE A 49 -3.53 3.18 18.65
CA PHE A 49 -2.66 2.58 17.64
C PHE A 49 -1.58 1.71 18.27
N LYS A 50 -0.96 2.18 19.36
CA LYS A 50 0.12 1.49 20.08
C LYS A 50 -0.34 0.24 20.83
N SER A 51 -1.64 0.06 21.07
CA SER A 51 -2.19 -1.11 21.78
C SER A 51 -2.60 -2.26 20.85
N TYR A 52 -2.78 -1.99 19.55
CA TYR A 52 -3.07 -3.01 18.55
C TYR A 52 -1.86 -3.90 18.24
N ASP A 53 -2.12 -5.13 17.77
CA ASP A 53 -1.08 -5.98 17.21
C ASP A 53 -0.50 -5.40 15.89
N MET A 54 0.69 -5.85 15.53
CA MET A 54 1.47 -5.32 14.42
C MET A 54 0.78 -5.48 13.05
N GLU A 55 -0.01 -6.54 12.85
CA GLU A 55 -0.77 -6.79 11.62
C GLU A 55 -1.97 -5.83 11.53
N SER A 56 -2.65 -5.56 12.65
CA SER A 56 -3.75 -4.61 12.75
C SER A 56 -3.26 -3.17 12.59
N GLN A 57 -2.13 -2.81 13.20
CA GLN A 57 -1.45 -1.53 12.98
C GLN A 57 -1.12 -1.32 11.50
N TYR A 58 -0.51 -2.31 10.84
CA TYR A 58 -0.24 -2.25 9.40
C TYR A 58 -1.52 -2.06 8.58
N GLN A 59 -2.60 -2.80 8.87
CA GLN A 59 -3.90 -2.65 8.20
C GLN A 59 -4.53 -1.26 8.42
N ILE A 60 -4.35 -0.67 9.61
CA ILE A 60 -4.77 0.70 9.90
C ILE A 60 -3.96 1.70 9.07
N VAL A 61 -2.63 1.54 8.93
CA VAL A 61 -1.80 2.42 8.08
C VAL A 61 -2.21 2.35 6.61
N MET A 62 -2.39 1.14 6.05
CA MET A 62 -2.84 1.00 4.66
C MET A 62 -4.22 1.63 4.43
N CYS A 63 -5.17 1.41 5.34
CA CYS A 63 -6.50 2.03 5.29
C CYS A 63 -6.42 3.57 5.37
N GLY A 64 -5.61 4.10 6.30
CA GLY A 64 -5.39 5.53 6.50
C GLY A 64 -4.70 6.23 5.32
N ASN A 65 -3.85 5.52 4.56
CA ASN A 65 -3.11 6.11 3.43
C ASN A 65 -3.79 5.92 2.06
N GLN A 66 -4.67 4.93 1.92
CA GLN A 66 -5.28 4.57 0.62
C GLN A 66 -6.78 4.87 0.53
N VAL A 67 -7.50 4.95 1.66
CA VAL A 67 -8.97 5.10 1.68
C VAL A 67 -9.43 6.38 2.40
N LEU A 68 -8.74 6.80 3.46
CA LEU A 68 -9.05 8.05 4.16
C LEU A 68 -8.57 9.28 3.36
N HIS A 69 -9.35 10.37 3.40
CA HIS A 69 -8.92 11.67 2.88
C HIS A 69 -9.14 12.78 3.93
N PRO A 70 -8.10 13.56 4.30
CA PRO A 70 -6.70 13.43 3.86
C PRO A 70 -6.04 12.14 4.40
N PRO A 71 -4.94 11.67 3.77
CA PRO A 71 -4.19 10.50 4.23
C PRO A 71 -3.63 10.68 5.66
N ALA A 72 -3.78 9.67 6.50
CA ALA A 72 -3.30 9.64 7.90
C ALA A 72 -1.81 9.25 8.00
N MET A 73 -0.95 10.03 7.33
CA MET A 73 0.49 9.76 7.22
C MET A 73 1.20 9.67 8.58
N GLU A 74 0.67 10.30 9.62
CA GLU A 74 1.20 10.24 10.99
C GLU A 74 1.27 8.81 11.54
N LEU A 75 0.35 7.94 11.11
CA LEU A 75 0.30 6.54 11.54
C LEU A 75 1.43 5.70 10.93
N ALA A 76 1.87 6.04 9.72
CA ALA A 76 3.05 5.44 9.10
C ALA A 76 4.33 5.82 9.86
N THR A 77 4.46 7.06 10.33
CA THR A 77 5.54 7.51 11.22
C THR A 77 5.52 6.77 12.56
N LEU A 78 4.36 6.61 13.19
CA LEU A 78 4.22 5.83 14.44
C LEU A 78 4.58 4.36 14.24
N PHE A 79 4.21 3.76 13.11
CA PHE A 79 4.55 2.38 12.78
C PHE A 79 6.05 2.20 12.52
N ALA A 80 6.65 3.12 11.75
CA ALA A 80 8.09 3.19 11.51
C ALA A 80 8.92 3.32 12.80
N GLY A 81 8.39 4.03 13.81
CA GLY A 81 9.03 4.19 15.11
C GLY A 81 9.29 2.90 15.90
N GLN A 82 8.67 1.77 15.50
CA GLN A 82 8.95 0.45 16.07
C GLN A 82 10.25 -0.19 15.53
N GLY A 83 10.87 0.40 14.51
CA GLY A 83 12.19 0.03 14.02
C GLY A 83 12.28 -1.41 13.52
N ALA A 84 13.38 -2.10 13.85
CA ALA A 84 13.68 -3.44 13.36
C ALA A 84 12.57 -4.49 13.58
N ALA A 85 11.68 -4.29 14.56
CA ALA A 85 10.60 -5.24 14.87
C ALA A 85 9.57 -5.39 13.72
N VAL A 86 9.26 -4.34 12.98
CA VAL A 86 8.26 -4.38 11.88
C VAL A 86 8.84 -4.86 10.54
N VAL A 87 10.16 -4.93 10.41
CA VAL A 87 10.85 -5.25 9.14
C VAL A 87 10.44 -6.63 8.57
N PRO A 88 10.32 -7.73 9.35
CA PRO A 88 9.91 -9.03 8.80
C PRO A 88 8.51 -9.00 8.21
N LEU A 89 7.57 -8.29 8.86
CA LEU A 89 6.21 -8.11 8.34
C LEU A 89 6.23 -7.30 7.05
N LEU A 90 6.90 -6.15 7.04
CA LEU A 90 6.98 -5.27 5.86
C LEU A 90 7.65 -5.97 4.67
N LYS A 91 8.74 -6.73 4.87
CA LYS A 91 9.37 -7.55 3.81
C LYS A 91 8.40 -8.59 3.25
N ALA A 92 7.64 -9.26 4.11
CA ALA A 92 6.63 -10.25 3.70
C ALA A 92 5.40 -9.64 3.02
N LYS A 93 4.98 -8.43 3.37
CA LYS A 93 3.91 -7.69 2.68
C LYS A 93 4.42 -7.22 1.31
N LEU A 94 5.56 -6.52 1.26
CA LEU A 94 6.16 -6.01 0.02
C LEU A 94 6.46 -7.09 -1.01
N SER A 95 6.89 -8.29 -0.61
CA SER A 95 7.14 -9.38 -1.55
C SER A 95 5.87 -9.86 -2.26
N ARG A 96 4.70 -9.74 -1.62
CA ARG A 96 3.38 -10.13 -2.16
C ARG A 96 2.58 -8.96 -2.74
N ALA A 97 2.97 -7.72 -2.50
CA ALA A 97 2.29 -6.52 -3.00
C ALA A 97 2.50 -6.38 -4.51
N ASP A 98 1.44 -6.47 -5.30
CA ASP A 98 1.47 -6.32 -6.76
C ASP A 98 0.70 -5.07 -7.25
N ASP A 99 0.28 -4.21 -6.31
CA ASP A 99 -0.35 -2.91 -6.58
C ASP A 99 0.56 -1.74 -6.16
N ASP A 100 0.49 -0.64 -6.92
CA ASP A 100 1.36 0.52 -6.73
C ASP A 100 1.18 1.20 -5.36
N LEU A 101 -0.01 1.18 -4.78
CA LEU A 101 -0.30 1.92 -3.53
C LEU A 101 0.31 1.21 -2.33
N THR A 102 0.17 -0.11 -2.24
CA THR A 102 0.82 -0.92 -1.20
C THR A 102 2.34 -0.86 -1.32
N ILE A 103 2.89 -0.89 -2.54
CA ILE A 103 4.33 -0.73 -2.77
C ILE A 103 4.80 0.65 -2.30
N ARG A 104 4.08 1.73 -2.69
CA ARG A 104 4.35 3.11 -2.25
C ARG A 104 4.35 3.23 -0.73
N ASP A 105 3.29 2.76 -0.09
CA ASP A 105 3.10 2.97 1.35
C ASP A 105 4.10 2.17 2.19
N ILE A 106 4.47 0.96 1.79
CA ILE A 106 5.52 0.18 2.47
C ILE A 106 6.91 0.84 2.30
N VAL A 107 7.24 1.32 1.09
CA VAL A 107 8.51 2.03 0.88
C VAL A 107 8.55 3.34 1.66
N TYR A 108 7.42 4.05 1.79
CA TYR A 108 7.30 5.23 2.64
C TYR A 108 7.55 4.91 4.12
N VAL A 109 7.01 3.81 4.66
CA VAL A 109 7.34 3.35 6.02
C VAL A 109 8.84 3.13 6.19
N PHE A 110 9.53 2.48 5.23
CA PHE A 110 10.98 2.33 5.31
C PHE A 110 11.74 3.67 5.24
N SER A 111 11.25 4.64 4.47
CA SER A 111 11.81 6.00 4.42
C SER A 111 11.69 6.69 5.79
N GLU A 112 10.51 6.61 6.41
CA GLU A 112 10.28 7.09 7.78
C GLU A 112 11.17 6.37 8.81
N MET A 113 11.39 5.05 8.67
CA MET A 113 12.30 4.31 9.56
C MET A 113 13.74 4.83 9.49
N LYS A 114 14.24 5.17 8.29
CA LYS A 114 15.55 5.82 8.12
C LYS A 114 15.55 7.23 8.72
N ARG A 115 14.52 8.03 8.44
CA ARG A 115 14.38 9.42 8.92
C ARG A 115 14.33 9.51 10.44
N LEU A 116 13.72 8.51 11.10
CA LEU A 116 13.67 8.37 12.56
C LEU A 116 14.91 7.70 13.17
N HIS A 117 15.88 7.26 12.35
CA HIS A 117 17.00 6.40 12.76
C HIS A 117 16.59 5.10 13.47
N ALA A 118 15.36 4.62 13.24
CA ALA A 118 14.80 3.42 13.86
C ALA A 118 15.27 2.13 13.17
N TYR A 119 15.72 2.24 11.91
CA TYR A 119 16.33 1.17 11.12
C TYR A 119 17.10 1.79 9.94
N ASP A 120 18.07 1.06 9.37
CA ASP A 120 18.74 1.45 8.12
C ASP A 120 18.39 0.48 6.97
N PRO A 121 17.45 0.83 6.08
CA PRO A 121 17.10 0.02 4.92
C PRO A 121 18.24 -0.13 3.89
N ALA A 122 19.24 0.76 3.90
CA ALA A 122 20.39 0.67 2.99
C ALA A 122 21.38 -0.42 3.42
N GLY A 123 21.49 -0.69 4.72
CA GLY A 123 22.29 -1.79 5.28
C GLY A 123 21.73 -3.19 5.02
N ASP A 124 20.41 -3.34 4.82
CA ASP A 124 19.80 -4.61 4.40
C ASP A 124 19.77 -4.72 2.87
N ALA A 125 20.77 -5.41 2.32
CA ALA A 125 20.90 -5.64 0.89
C ALA A 125 19.71 -6.41 0.28
N GLU A 126 19.10 -7.35 1.01
CA GLU A 126 17.95 -8.13 0.52
C GLU A 126 16.72 -7.24 0.39
N LEU A 127 16.43 -6.44 1.42
CA LEU A 127 15.36 -5.45 1.41
C LEU A 127 15.60 -4.38 0.33
N SER A 128 16.82 -3.83 0.26
CA SER A 128 17.20 -2.83 -0.74
C SER A 128 17.04 -3.34 -2.18
N MET A 129 17.31 -4.62 -2.43
CA MET A 129 17.04 -5.27 -3.72
C MET A 129 15.54 -5.54 -3.94
N LEU A 130 14.80 -5.95 -2.90
CA LEU A 130 13.36 -6.21 -2.97
C LEU A 130 12.59 -4.92 -3.33
N MET A 131 12.87 -3.81 -2.63
CA MET A 131 12.26 -2.52 -2.91
C MET A 131 12.58 -2.06 -4.34
N ALA A 132 13.83 -2.22 -4.81
CA ALA A 132 14.20 -1.88 -6.19
C ALA A 132 13.34 -2.60 -7.23
N ARG A 133 13.18 -3.92 -7.08
CA ARG A 133 12.38 -4.74 -8.01
C ARG A 133 10.90 -4.38 -7.98
N LYS A 134 10.33 -4.15 -6.80
CA LYS A 134 8.90 -3.82 -6.67
C LYS A 134 8.61 -2.41 -7.21
N VAL A 135 9.48 -1.43 -6.96
CA VAL A 135 9.34 -0.07 -7.52
C VAL A 135 9.57 -0.04 -9.03
N ASP A 136 10.48 -0.87 -9.56
CA ASP A 136 10.61 -0.99 -11.02
C ASP A 136 9.37 -1.62 -11.67
N GLY A 137 8.69 -2.54 -10.97
CA GLY A 137 7.45 -3.15 -11.42
C GLY A 137 6.21 -2.23 -11.41
N MET A 138 6.27 -1.06 -10.76
CA MET A 138 5.11 -0.17 -10.62
C MET A 138 4.60 0.37 -11.96
N HIS A 139 3.28 0.44 -12.10
CA HIS A 139 2.62 0.75 -13.37
C HIS A 139 2.37 2.25 -13.60
N TYR A 140 2.00 2.99 -12.56
CA TYR A 140 1.71 4.41 -12.65
C TYR A 140 2.99 5.23 -12.46
N ASN A 141 3.47 5.82 -13.57
CA ASN A 141 4.72 6.60 -13.64
C ASN A 141 4.84 7.69 -12.56
N GLY A 142 3.74 8.31 -12.13
CA GLY A 142 3.75 9.32 -11.06
C GLY A 142 4.16 8.74 -9.70
N TRP A 143 3.58 7.61 -9.30
CA TRP A 143 3.95 6.91 -8.07
C TRP A 143 5.36 6.32 -8.19
N LYS A 144 5.68 5.67 -9.32
CA LYS A 144 7.03 5.14 -9.57
C LYS A 144 8.10 6.23 -9.42
N THR A 145 7.87 7.43 -9.96
CA THR A 145 8.82 8.56 -9.85
C THR A 145 9.00 9.02 -8.41
N LEU A 146 7.91 9.17 -7.65
CA LEU A 146 7.94 9.59 -6.24
C LEU A 146 8.67 8.55 -5.37
N VAL A 147 8.26 7.29 -5.45
CA VAL A 147 8.83 6.19 -4.64
C VAL A 147 10.28 5.90 -5.04
N GLN A 148 10.67 6.15 -6.30
CA GLN A 148 12.07 6.06 -6.73
C GLN A 148 12.93 7.19 -6.14
N ALA A 149 12.35 8.37 -5.87
CA ALA A 149 13.05 9.44 -5.15
C ALA A 149 13.29 9.03 -3.69
N ASP A 150 12.27 8.50 -3.00
CA ASP A 150 12.39 7.98 -1.63
C ASP A 150 13.48 6.88 -1.53
N LEU A 151 13.52 5.96 -2.50
CA LEU A 151 14.58 4.94 -2.56
C LEU A 151 15.98 5.51 -2.76
N ASN A 152 16.10 6.59 -3.53
CA ASN A 152 17.39 7.23 -3.79
C ASN A 152 17.86 8.02 -2.56
N GLU A 153 16.95 8.71 -1.87
CA GLU A 153 17.23 9.35 -0.57
C GLU A 153 17.63 8.29 0.47
N MET A 154 16.88 7.18 0.56
CA MET A 154 17.21 6.09 1.46
C MET A 154 18.59 5.47 1.23
N ARG A 155 19.03 5.36 -0.02
CA ARG A 155 20.37 4.85 -0.38
C ARG A 155 21.46 5.90 -0.26
N SER A 156 21.10 7.18 -0.21
CA SER A 156 22.08 8.22 0.02
C SER A 156 22.55 8.17 1.48
N ASN A 157 23.87 8.27 1.65
CA ASN A 157 24.44 8.71 2.92
C ASN A 157 24.07 10.19 3.03
N ALA A 158 23.05 10.51 3.82
CA ALA A 158 22.71 11.88 4.15
C ALA A 158 23.95 12.56 4.76
N ARG A 159 24.20 13.80 4.32
CA ARG A 159 25.41 14.57 4.64
C ARG A 159 25.40 15.12 6.06
#